data_AF-A0AA35X9X7-F1
#
_entry.id   AF-A0AA35X9X7-F1
#
_cell.length_a   1.000
_cell.length_b   1.000
_cell.length_c   1.000
_cell.angle_alpha   90.00
_cell.angle_beta   90.00
_cell.angle_gamma   90.00
#
_symmetry.space_group_name_H-M   'P 1'
#
loop_
_entity.id
_entity.type
_entity.pdbx_description
1 polymer ?
#
loop_
_entity_poly.entity_id
_entity_poly.type
_entity_poly.pdbx_seq_one_letter_code
_entity_poly.pdbx_strand_id
1 'polypeptide(L)'
;MDPSKVAQLREFVSLCQARPAIIHLPELAFFKEWLLTLSAELPPAPSTEPEPQPQSMADEDREPPSPPSSDDEETPPKKAEPPPQTKEPSPKEESEESDLEMDTEGTVPPDNDPPQPMGDPSTEVSEEMEDKARELRGQAMMASAEGEFQKAVELFTSAIQSNPKSALLYAKRASQYVKLHKPNAAIRDCDEAIKMNPDSAQGYKWRGKAHCLLGNWEPAAKDLQMSCRLDYDDDANAALKDIKSKVEKIREHKLKKERKQREKEAKDKIRRRREAMERAREEEEKQKEEAKKAREMPGMDGMPGMGGMPGMGGMPGMPGMPGMGGKGGMGGAAQAEMNQIFSDPELLQMMQDPEVTAAFMDVQKNPENVKKYEGNPKVKKVMEKLSATLGMGGMGGAPSGMGGAGQGSSAHPPPAASTSSSAKPSPSGAAADMDLD
;
A
#
# COMPACT_ATOMS: atom_id res chain seq x y z
N MET A 1 -9.95 6.24 3.31
CA MET A 1 -9.85 5.07 2.41
C MET A 1 -9.02 5.46 1.20
N ASP A 2 -8.16 4.57 0.73
CA ASP A 2 -7.37 4.77 -0.49
C ASP A 2 -8.31 4.97 -1.71
N PRO A 3 -8.15 6.04 -2.51
CA PRO A 3 -9.00 6.31 -3.68
C PRO A 3 -9.04 5.17 -4.69
N SER A 4 -7.94 4.43 -4.85
CA SER A 4 -7.86 3.28 -5.77
C SER A 4 -8.77 2.14 -5.31
N LYS A 5 -8.80 1.87 -4.00
CA LYS A 5 -9.67 0.85 -3.41
C LYS A 5 -11.15 1.23 -3.51
N VAL A 6 -11.47 2.52 -3.43
CA VAL A 6 -12.84 3.02 -3.65
C VAL A 6 -13.26 2.85 -5.10
N ALA A 7 -12.35 3.05 -6.05
CA ALA A 7 -12.63 2.83 -7.48
C ALA A 7 -12.92 1.35 -7.77
N GLN A 8 -12.08 0.44 -7.26
CA GLN A 8 -12.28 -1.01 -7.39
C GLN A 8 -13.62 -1.46 -6.77
N LEU A 9 -13.99 -0.92 -5.61
CA LEU A 9 -15.27 -1.22 -4.98
C LEU A 9 -16.45 -0.74 -5.83
N ARG A 10 -16.35 0.45 -6.45
CA ARG A 10 -17.40 0.96 -7.35
C ARG A 10 -17.57 0.07 -8.58
N GLU A 11 -16.47 -0.41 -9.15
CA GLU A 11 -16.48 -1.31 -10.29
C GLU A 11 -17.13 -2.65 -9.94
N PHE A 12 -16.77 -3.22 -8.78
CA PHE A 12 -17.40 -4.44 -8.27
C PHE A 12 -18.90 -4.28 -8.05
N VAL A 13 -19.35 -3.16 -7.46
CA VAL A 13 -20.78 -2.87 -7.29
C VAL A 13 -21.50 -2.79 -8.63
N SER A 14 -20.89 -2.14 -9.63
CA SER A 14 -21.44 -2.07 -10.99
C SER A 14 -21.56 -3.46 -11.64
N LEU A 15 -20.60 -4.34 -11.37
CA LEU A 15 -20.59 -5.72 -11.85
C LEU A 15 -21.69 -6.57 -11.18
N CYS A 16 -21.92 -6.41 -9.87
CA CYS A 16 -23.04 -7.05 -9.18
C CYS A 16 -24.40 -6.56 -9.70
N GLN A 17 -24.52 -5.27 -10.07
CA GLN A 17 -25.74 -4.73 -10.67
C GLN A 17 -25.98 -5.29 -12.08
N ALA A 18 -24.93 -5.43 -12.88
CA ALA A 18 -25.02 -5.98 -14.24
C ALA A 18 -25.29 -7.48 -14.25
N ARG A 19 -24.73 -8.24 -13.29
CA ARG A 19 -24.88 -9.70 -13.19
C ARG A 19 -25.08 -10.13 -11.73
N PRO A 20 -26.33 -10.12 -11.23
CA PRO A 20 -26.62 -10.43 -9.83
C PRO A 20 -26.28 -11.86 -9.41
N ALA A 21 -26.18 -12.79 -10.37
CA ALA A 21 -25.78 -14.18 -10.14
C ALA A 21 -24.37 -14.32 -9.53
N ILE A 22 -23.48 -13.34 -9.71
CA ILE A 22 -22.11 -13.35 -9.18
C ILE A 22 -22.10 -13.41 -7.64
N ILE A 23 -23.13 -12.87 -6.98
CA ILE A 23 -23.26 -12.88 -5.52
C ILE A 23 -23.40 -14.31 -4.97
N HIS A 24 -23.76 -15.29 -5.80
CA HIS A 24 -23.88 -16.69 -5.42
C HIS A 24 -22.60 -17.52 -5.67
N LEU A 25 -21.52 -16.91 -6.15
CA LEU A 25 -20.24 -17.61 -6.31
C LEU A 25 -19.65 -18.01 -4.95
N PRO A 26 -19.04 -19.21 -4.82
CA PRO A 26 -18.44 -19.67 -3.56
C PRO A 26 -17.39 -18.70 -2.99
N GLU A 27 -16.60 -18.06 -3.86
CA GLU A 27 -15.57 -17.09 -3.48
C GLU A 27 -16.13 -15.82 -2.82
N LEU A 28 -17.42 -15.53 -3.03
CA LEU A 28 -18.12 -14.37 -2.47
C LEU A 28 -19.07 -14.75 -1.33
N ALA A 29 -18.94 -15.94 -0.75
CA ALA A 29 -19.76 -16.40 0.37
C ALA A 29 -19.73 -15.43 1.56
N PHE A 30 -18.56 -14.91 1.92
CA PHE A 30 -18.41 -13.93 3.01
C PHE A 30 -19.21 -12.64 2.74
N PHE A 31 -19.27 -12.20 1.48
CA PHE A 31 -19.98 -10.99 1.08
C PHE A 31 -21.48 -11.21 1.10
N LYS A 32 -21.93 -12.39 0.67
CA LYS A 32 -23.33 -12.83 0.79
C LYS A 32 -23.79 -12.88 2.24
N GLU A 33 -23.00 -13.50 3.13
CA GLU A 33 -23.30 -13.56 4.57
C GLU A 33 -23.39 -12.16 5.18
N TRP A 34 -22.43 -11.28 4.85
CA TRP A 34 -22.45 -9.89 5.29
C TRP A 34 -23.70 -9.13 4.83
N LEU A 35 -24.13 -9.27 3.57
CA LEU A 35 -25.37 -8.66 3.07
C LEU A 35 -26.61 -9.16 3.83
N LEU A 36 -26.64 -10.43 4.21
CA LEU A 36 -27.73 -11.00 5.02
C LEU A 36 -27.74 -10.44 6.45
N THR A 37 -26.57 -10.13 7.05
CA THR A 37 -26.54 -9.44 8.36
C THR A 37 -27.15 -8.04 8.31
N LEU A 38 -27.12 -7.41 7.14
CA LEU A 38 -27.75 -6.10 6.89
C LEU A 38 -29.22 -6.21 6.49
N SER A 39 -29.81 -7.40 6.56
CA SER A 39 -31.19 -7.68 6.13
C SER A 39 -31.45 -7.32 4.66
N ALA A 40 -30.45 -7.44 3.79
CA ALA A 40 -30.61 -7.20 2.36
C ALA A 40 -31.33 -8.38 1.67
N GLU A 41 -32.32 -8.08 0.81
CA GLU A 41 -32.96 -9.08 -0.05
C GLU A 41 -32.05 -9.42 -1.23
N LEU A 42 -31.65 -10.68 -1.34
CA LEU A 42 -30.78 -11.15 -2.41
C LEU A 42 -31.61 -11.70 -3.59
N PRO A 43 -31.18 -11.46 -4.84
CA PRO A 43 -31.82 -12.06 -6.01
C PRO A 43 -31.70 -13.59 -5.97
N PRO A 44 -32.68 -14.32 -6.56
CA PRO A 44 -32.71 -15.78 -6.51
C PRO A 44 -31.45 -16.38 -7.14
N ALA A 45 -31.00 -17.50 -6.59
CA ALA A 45 -29.86 -18.23 -7.15
C ALA A 45 -30.18 -18.67 -8.58
N PRO A 46 -29.22 -18.61 -9.52
CA PRO A 46 -29.43 -19.14 -10.86
C PRO A 46 -29.77 -20.63 -10.75
N SER A 47 -30.95 -21.01 -11.27
CA SER A 47 -31.41 -22.39 -11.34
C SER A 47 -30.38 -23.23 -12.09
N THR A 48 -29.94 -24.34 -11.50
CA THR A 48 -29.17 -25.37 -12.20
C THR A 48 -30.09 -26.06 -13.22
N GLU A 49 -30.17 -25.53 -14.44
CA GLU A 49 -30.51 -26.34 -15.60
C GLU A 49 -29.23 -27.00 -16.12
N PRO A 50 -29.26 -28.31 -16.42
CA PRO A 50 -28.13 -29.00 -17.01
C PRO A 50 -27.91 -28.49 -18.44
N GLU A 51 -26.65 -28.23 -18.81
CA GLU A 51 -26.26 -28.01 -20.20
C GLU A 51 -26.80 -29.13 -21.10
N PRO A 52 -27.31 -28.82 -22.30
CA PRO A 52 -27.77 -29.85 -23.21
C PRO A 52 -26.56 -30.59 -23.75
N GLN A 53 -26.46 -31.88 -23.41
CA GLN A 53 -25.59 -32.82 -24.11
C GLN A 53 -25.98 -32.88 -25.59
N PRO A 54 -25.01 -32.99 -26.52
CA PRO A 54 -25.32 -33.22 -27.93
C PRO A 54 -25.93 -34.62 -28.08
N GLN A 55 -27.23 -34.66 -28.39
CA GLN A 55 -27.94 -35.90 -28.65
C GLN A 55 -27.47 -36.52 -29.96
N SER A 56 -27.08 -37.78 -29.87
CA SER A 56 -26.97 -38.74 -30.95
C SER A 56 -28.34 -38.97 -31.62
N MET A 57 -28.33 -39.04 -32.94
CA MET A 57 -29.40 -39.69 -33.71
C MET A 57 -28.76 -40.81 -34.54
N ALA A 58 -29.40 -41.96 -34.47
CA ALA A 58 -28.94 -43.27 -34.89
C ALA A 58 -28.90 -43.47 -36.42
N ASP A 59 -28.11 -44.50 -36.78
CA ASP A 59 -28.14 -45.40 -37.93
C ASP A 59 -29.07 -45.10 -39.11
N GLU A 60 -28.53 -45.07 -40.34
CA GLU A 60 -28.71 -46.18 -41.30
C GLU A 60 -27.73 -46.07 -42.49
N ASP A 61 -27.03 -47.17 -42.76
CA ASP A 61 -26.42 -47.61 -44.01
C ASP A 61 -25.44 -46.71 -44.79
N ARG A 62 -24.14 -47.10 -44.79
CA ARG A 62 -23.47 -47.79 -45.94
C ARG A 62 -21.94 -47.82 -45.77
N GLU A 63 -21.37 -49.02 -45.92
CA GLU A 63 -19.92 -49.30 -45.90
C GLU A 63 -19.09 -48.58 -46.99
N PRO A 64 -17.75 -48.46 -46.80
CA PRO A 64 -16.87 -47.55 -47.55
C PRO A 64 -16.19 -48.23 -48.76
N PRO A 65 -15.46 -47.44 -49.57
CA PRO A 65 -14.18 -47.95 -50.05
C PRO A 65 -13.00 -47.00 -49.79
N SER A 66 -11.88 -47.66 -49.53
CA SER A 66 -10.52 -47.18 -49.27
C SER A 66 -9.90 -46.37 -50.43
N PRO A 67 -8.75 -45.70 -50.21
CA PRO A 67 -8.18 -44.69 -51.11
C PRO A 67 -7.23 -45.31 -52.15
N PRO A 68 -6.78 -44.51 -53.12
CA PRO A 68 -5.38 -44.67 -53.54
C PRO A 68 -4.61 -43.36 -53.73
N SER A 69 -3.30 -43.59 -53.68
CA SER A 69 -2.14 -42.71 -53.75
C SER A 69 -1.75 -42.27 -55.18
N SER A 70 -0.69 -41.43 -55.18
CA SER A 70 0.42 -41.25 -56.15
C SER A 70 0.25 -40.34 -57.38
N ASP A 71 1.08 -39.28 -57.32
CA ASP A 71 2.08 -38.81 -58.29
C ASP A 71 1.72 -37.96 -59.52
N ASP A 72 2.57 -36.92 -59.64
CA ASP A 72 3.23 -36.35 -60.83
C ASP A 72 3.00 -34.89 -61.28
N GLU A 73 4.12 -34.33 -61.74
CA GLU A 73 4.54 -32.94 -62.00
C GLU A 73 3.65 -32.02 -62.87
N GLU A 74 3.71 -30.70 -62.65
CA GLU A 74 4.29 -29.71 -63.59
C GLU A 74 4.26 -28.25 -63.05
N THR A 75 5.35 -27.51 -63.29
CA THR A 75 5.49 -26.02 -63.21
C THR A 75 5.97 -25.54 -64.61
N PRO A 76 6.03 -24.23 -65.05
CA PRO A 76 5.74 -22.88 -64.47
C PRO A 76 5.05 -21.92 -65.52
N PRO A 77 5.17 -20.54 -65.60
CA PRO A 77 5.77 -19.50 -64.73
C PRO A 77 5.01 -18.14 -64.50
N LYS A 78 5.45 -17.43 -63.44
CA LYS A 78 5.61 -15.96 -63.16
C LYS A 78 4.76 -14.85 -63.83
N LYS A 79 4.22 -13.95 -62.98
CA LYS A 79 4.21 -12.46 -63.11
C LYS A 79 3.95 -11.80 -61.73
N ALA A 80 4.99 -11.31 -61.05
CA ALA A 80 5.40 -9.90 -60.90
C ALA A 80 4.49 -9.03 -59.97
N GLU A 81 5.06 -8.63 -58.82
CA GLU A 81 4.52 -7.76 -57.73
C GLU A 81 4.38 -6.28 -58.11
N PRO A 82 3.71 -5.47 -57.25
CA PRO A 82 4.40 -4.32 -56.63
C PRO A 82 4.24 -4.26 -55.08
N PRO A 83 5.06 -3.43 -54.38
CA PRO A 83 5.66 -3.74 -53.07
C PRO A 83 4.83 -3.35 -51.83
N PRO A 84 5.19 -3.90 -50.64
CA PRO A 84 4.46 -3.67 -49.39
C PRO A 84 4.75 -2.29 -48.81
N GLN A 85 3.68 -1.53 -48.54
CA GLN A 85 3.76 -0.32 -47.73
C GLN A 85 4.10 -0.71 -46.28
N THR A 86 5.24 -0.20 -45.83
CA THR A 86 5.70 -0.17 -44.44
C THR A 86 4.66 0.50 -43.55
N LYS A 87 3.82 -0.31 -42.89
CA LYS A 87 3.18 0.10 -41.64
C LYS A 87 4.21 -0.05 -40.54
N GLU A 88 4.51 1.07 -39.89
CA GLU A 88 5.31 1.12 -38.67
C GLU A 88 4.89 0.00 -37.70
N PRO A 89 5.83 -0.69 -37.05
CA PRO A 89 5.47 -1.68 -36.06
C PRO A 89 4.77 -0.95 -34.90
N SER A 90 3.48 -1.21 -34.74
CA SER A 90 2.78 -1.01 -33.48
C SER A 90 3.65 -1.54 -32.35
N PRO A 91 3.87 -0.78 -31.26
CA PRO A 91 4.66 -1.29 -30.14
C PRO A 91 3.95 -2.55 -29.65
N LYS A 92 4.58 -3.70 -29.89
CA LYS A 92 4.18 -4.96 -29.27
C LYS A 92 4.09 -4.68 -27.79
N GLU A 93 2.91 -4.85 -27.23
CA GLU A 93 2.72 -4.88 -25.79
C GLU A 93 3.60 -6.00 -25.25
N GLU A 94 4.82 -5.67 -24.81
CA GLU A 94 5.64 -6.53 -23.97
C GLU A 94 5.01 -6.59 -22.57
N SER A 95 3.79 -7.14 -22.51
CA SER A 95 2.95 -7.25 -21.32
C SER A 95 2.71 -8.70 -20.91
N GLU A 96 3.68 -9.57 -21.16
CA GLU A 96 3.74 -10.87 -20.51
C GLU A 96 4.92 -10.80 -19.53
N GLU A 97 4.68 -10.18 -18.38
CA GLU A 97 5.58 -10.38 -17.25
C GLU A 97 5.58 -11.87 -16.93
N SER A 98 6.72 -12.52 -17.11
CA SER A 98 6.94 -13.90 -16.71
C SER A 98 6.54 -14.07 -15.25
N ASP A 99 5.53 -14.89 -14.98
CA ASP A 99 5.19 -15.30 -13.63
C ASP A 99 6.44 -15.95 -13.01
N LEU A 100 6.80 -15.55 -11.80
CA LEU A 100 8.07 -15.99 -11.25
C LEU A 100 7.94 -17.43 -10.79
N GLU A 101 8.38 -18.37 -11.63
CA GLU A 101 8.41 -19.78 -11.30
C GLU A 101 9.40 -20.02 -10.16
N MET A 102 8.86 -20.14 -8.95
CA MET A 102 9.61 -20.51 -7.77
C MET A 102 9.57 -22.02 -7.59
N ASP A 103 10.71 -22.56 -7.18
CA ASP A 103 10.78 -23.93 -6.71
C ASP A 103 9.89 -24.11 -5.47
N THR A 104 8.84 -24.91 -5.63
CA THR A 104 7.86 -25.27 -4.59
C THR A 104 8.28 -26.50 -3.79
N GLU A 105 9.50 -27.02 -4.00
CA GLU A 105 10.03 -28.15 -3.24
C GLU A 105 9.99 -27.86 -1.72
N GLY A 106 9.38 -28.79 -0.97
CA GLY A 106 9.19 -28.68 0.48
C GLY A 106 7.99 -27.85 0.92
N THR A 107 7.19 -27.29 0.01
CA THR A 107 5.91 -26.66 0.36
C THR A 107 4.77 -27.69 0.43
N VAL A 108 3.77 -27.39 1.24
CA VAL A 108 2.55 -28.18 1.40
C VAL A 108 1.34 -27.32 1.06
N PRO A 109 0.26 -27.92 0.54
CA PRO A 109 -0.98 -27.18 0.33
C PRO A 109 -1.52 -26.63 1.65
N PRO A 110 -2.26 -25.51 1.61
CA PRO A 110 -2.94 -25.00 2.79
C PRO A 110 -3.89 -26.06 3.37
N ASP A 111 -3.86 -26.23 4.70
CA ASP A 111 -4.89 -27.03 5.38
C ASP A 111 -6.24 -26.31 5.33
N ASN A 112 -7.25 -27.04 4.87
CA ASN A 112 -8.63 -26.58 4.74
C ASN A 112 -9.54 -27.15 5.84
N ASP A 113 -8.95 -27.53 6.98
CA ASP A 113 -9.69 -28.02 8.14
C ASP A 113 -10.48 -26.86 8.79
N PRO A 114 -11.62 -27.15 9.45
CA PRO A 114 -12.32 -26.17 10.26
C PRO A 114 -11.40 -25.53 11.30
N PRO A 115 -11.61 -24.25 11.67
CA PRO A 115 -10.83 -23.60 12.71
C PRO A 115 -10.79 -24.40 14.01
N GLN A 116 -9.60 -24.62 14.54
CA GLN A 116 -9.41 -25.41 15.76
C GLN A 116 -9.96 -24.67 17.00
N PRO A 117 -10.34 -25.40 18.08
CA PRO A 117 -10.81 -24.75 19.31
C PRO A 117 -9.72 -23.85 19.93
N MET A 118 -10.06 -22.59 20.20
CA MET A 118 -9.13 -21.59 20.74
C MET A 118 -9.36 -21.27 22.23
N GLY A 119 -10.29 -21.97 22.91
CA GLY A 119 -10.71 -21.62 24.26
C GLY A 119 -11.51 -20.30 24.30
N ASP A 120 -12.01 -19.95 25.48
CA ASP A 120 -12.74 -18.69 25.70
C ASP A 120 -11.85 -17.69 26.44
N PRO A 121 -11.41 -16.59 25.79
CA PRO A 121 -10.54 -15.58 26.41
C PRO A 121 -11.15 -14.91 27.66
N SER A 122 -12.48 -14.93 27.80
CA SER A 122 -13.18 -14.33 28.94
C SER A 122 -13.17 -15.21 30.19
N THR A 123 -12.78 -16.48 30.07
CA THR A 123 -12.71 -17.42 31.19
C THR A 123 -11.83 -16.89 32.32
N GLU A 124 -12.38 -16.85 33.54
CA GLU A 124 -11.60 -16.67 34.75
C GLU A 124 -10.85 -17.97 35.06
N VAL A 125 -9.53 -17.88 35.12
CA VAL A 125 -8.67 -19.06 35.30
C VAL A 125 -8.34 -19.16 36.79
N SER A 126 -8.83 -20.19 37.46
CA SER A 126 -8.50 -20.50 38.85
C SER A 126 -7.15 -21.23 38.94
N GLU A 127 -6.54 -21.25 40.13
CA GLU A 127 -5.30 -22.00 40.38
C GLU A 127 -5.43 -23.49 40.00
N GLU A 128 -6.57 -24.12 40.31
CA GLU A 128 -6.86 -25.50 39.91
C GLU A 128 -6.87 -25.69 38.38
N MET A 129 -7.40 -24.71 37.64
CA MET A 129 -7.41 -24.73 36.18
C MET A 129 -6.01 -24.52 35.61
N GLU A 130 -5.19 -23.65 36.22
CA GLU A 130 -3.79 -23.46 35.84
C GLU A 130 -2.96 -24.73 36.06
N ASP A 131 -3.13 -25.39 37.19
CA ASP A 131 -2.43 -26.63 37.51
C ASP A 131 -2.87 -27.77 36.57
N LYS A 132 -4.17 -27.88 36.30
CA LYS A 132 -4.68 -28.83 35.29
C LYS A 132 -4.10 -28.55 33.89
N ALA A 133 -4.03 -27.28 33.47
CA ALA A 133 -3.42 -26.92 32.20
C ALA A 133 -1.91 -27.25 32.18
N ARG A 134 -1.20 -27.06 33.30
CA ARG A 134 0.22 -27.40 33.44
C ARG A 134 0.46 -28.91 33.32
N GLU A 135 -0.39 -29.71 33.94
CA GLU A 135 -0.36 -31.19 33.87
C GLU A 135 -0.63 -31.68 32.43
N LEU A 136 -1.71 -31.20 31.81
CA LEU A 136 -2.05 -31.52 30.41
C LEU A 136 -0.95 -31.12 29.45
N ARG A 137 -0.31 -29.97 29.67
CA ARG A 137 0.87 -29.53 28.91
C ARG A 137 2.04 -30.52 29.07
N GLY A 138 2.29 -31.03 30.28
CA GLY A 138 3.30 -32.05 30.54
C GLY A 138 3.03 -33.34 29.76
N GLN A 139 1.79 -33.83 29.80
CA GLN A 139 1.36 -35.00 29.04
C GLN A 139 1.47 -34.79 27.53
N ALA A 140 1.08 -33.62 27.03
CA ALA A 140 1.20 -33.27 25.61
C ALA A 140 2.67 -33.26 25.15
N MET A 141 3.60 -32.79 26.00
CA MET A 141 5.03 -32.82 25.71
C MET A 141 5.58 -34.25 25.67
N MET A 142 5.12 -35.14 26.54
CA MET A 142 5.49 -36.57 26.50
C MET A 142 4.98 -37.24 25.22
N ALA A 143 3.70 -37.05 24.88
CA ALA A 143 3.14 -37.55 23.62
C ALA A 143 3.89 -37.02 22.39
N SER A 144 4.28 -35.73 22.41
CA SER A 144 5.11 -35.15 21.34
C SER A 144 6.51 -35.77 21.26
N ALA A 145 7.10 -36.21 22.37
CA ALA A 145 8.43 -36.85 22.38
C ALA A 145 8.36 -38.28 21.82
N GLU A 146 7.22 -38.96 22.00
CA GLU A 146 6.91 -40.27 21.44
C GLU A 146 6.50 -40.19 19.95
N GLY A 147 6.38 -38.99 19.39
CA GLY A 147 5.95 -38.77 18.00
C GLY A 147 4.44 -38.79 17.79
N GLU A 148 3.65 -38.90 18.86
CA GLU A 148 2.18 -38.90 18.83
C GLU A 148 1.62 -37.46 18.71
N PHE A 149 1.93 -36.78 17.61
CA PHE A 149 1.64 -35.34 17.45
C PHE A 149 0.15 -35.00 17.50
N GLN A 150 -0.72 -35.87 16.96
CA GLN A 150 -2.17 -35.65 16.98
C GLN A 150 -2.72 -35.70 18.42
N LYS A 151 -2.28 -36.68 19.21
CA LYS A 151 -2.60 -36.77 20.64
C LYS A 151 -2.05 -35.58 21.43
N ALA A 152 -0.83 -35.13 21.10
CA ALA A 152 -0.26 -33.92 21.70
C ALA A 152 -1.14 -32.68 21.40
N VAL A 153 -1.66 -32.53 20.18
CA VAL A 153 -2.61 -31.47 19.82
C VAL A 153 -3.89 -31.54 20.65
N GLU A 154 -4.45 -32.72 20.86
CA GLU A 154 -5.66 -32.92 21.68
C GLU A 154 -5.44 -32.55 23.15
N LEU A 155 -4.30 -32.96 23.71
CA LEU A 155 -3.90 -32.62 25.08
C LEU A 155 -3.62 -31.12 25.23
N PHE A 156 -2.94 -30.49 24.28
CA PHE A 156 -2.77 -29.03 24.28
C PHE A 156 -4.09 -28.29 24.12
N THR A 157 -5.01 -28.81 23.31
CA THR A 157 -6.36 -28.21 23.15
C THR A 157 -7.13 -28.25 24.46
N SER A 158 -7.05 -29.38 25.17
CA SER A 158 -7.62 -29.51 26.53
C SER A 158 -6.93 -28.55 27.52
N ALA A 159 -5.61 -28.39 27.43
CA ALA A 159 -4.87 -27.45 28.26
C ALA A 159 -5.28 -26.00 27.99
N ILE A 160 -5.49 -25.62 26.72
CA ILE A 160 -5.96 -24.28 26.32
C ILE A 160 -7.39 -24.04 26.81
N GLN A 161 -8.28 -25.04 26.76
CA GLN A 161 -9.63 -24.92 27.32
C GLN A 161 -9.60 -24.69 28.84
N SER A 162 -8.63 -25.27 29.56
CA SER A 162 -8.43 -25.00 30.99
C SER A 162 -7.76 -23.65 31.25
N ASN A 163 -6.76 -23.24 30.47
CA ASN A 163 -6.11 -21.94 30.60
C ASN A 163 -5.93 -21.25 29.24
N PRO A 164 -6.96 -20.53 28.76
CA PRO A 164 -6.92 -19.87 27.45
C PRO A 164 -6.05 -18.62 27.42
N LYS A 165 -5.50 -18.19 28.58
CA LYS A 165 -4.67 -16.99 28.72
C LYS A 165 -3.17 -17.28 28.64
N SER A 166 -2.79 -18.54 28.40
CA SER A 166 -1.38 -18.94 28.33
C SER A 166 -0.85 -18.93 26.89
N ALA A 167 -0.11 -17.88 26.53
CA ALA A 167 0.57 -17.76 25.23
C ALA A 167 1.44 -18.98 24.87
N LEU A 168 2.07 -19.58 25.89
CA LEU A 168 2.93 -20.75 25.74
C LEU A 168 2.18 -21.97 25.21
N LEU A 169 0.92 -22.19 25.63
CA LEU A 169 0.14 -23.35 25.19
C LEU A 169 -0.15 -23.27 23.69
N TYR A 170 -0.53 -22.10 23.18
CA TYR A 170 -0.74 -21.89 21.76
C TYR A 170 0.55 -22.08 20.96
N ALA A 171 1.68 -21.50 21.40
CA ALA A 171 2.97 -21.70 20.71
C ALA A 171 3.39 -23.18 20.67
N LYS A 172 3.13 -23.94 21.75
CA LYS A 172 3.45 -25.37 21.79
C LYS A 172 2.51 -26.20 20.91
N ARG A 173 1.22 -25.87 20.85
CA ARG A 173 0.28 -26.54 19.95
C ARG A 173 0.59 -26.22 18.48
N ALA A 174 0.92 -24.96 18.16
CA ALA A 174 1.40 -24.55 16.84
C ALA A 174 2.60 -25.40 16.38
N SER A 175 3.55 -25.66 17.28
CA SER A 175 4.70 -26.51 16.96
C SER A 175 4.30 -27.94 16.55
N GLN A 176 3.20 -28.48 17.11
CA GLN A 176 2.68 -29.80 16.71
C GLN A 176 1.96 -29.74 15.36
N TYR A 177 1.20 -28.68 15.10
CA TYR A 177 0.59 -28.46 13.78
C TYR A 177 1.62 -28.34 12.66
N VAL A 178 2.77 -27.70 12.91
CA VAL A 178 3.89 -27.68 11.94
C VAL A 178 4.39 -29.09 11.64
N LYS A 179 4.57 -29.94 12.67
CA LYS A 179 4.99 -31.35 12.47
C LYS A 179 3.93 -32.20 11.76
N LEU A 180 2.66 -31.85 11.93
CA LEU A 180 1.52 -32.46 11.23
C LEU A 180 1.29 -31.88 9.83
N HIS A 181 2.11 -30.93 9.36
CA HIS A 181 1.95 -30.24 8.08
C HIS A 181 0.58 -29.52 7.95
N LYS A 182 0.11 -28.91 9.05
CA LYS A 182 -1.09 -28.06 9.11
C LYS A 182 -0.74 -26.58 9.35
N PRO A 183 -0.16 -25.89 8.35
CA PRO A 183 0.40 -24.56 8.54
C PRO A 183 -0.60 -23.45 8.88
N ASN A 184 -1.82 -23.44 8.33
CA ASN A 184 -2.86 -22.45 8.66
C ASN A 184 -3.30 -22.58 10.11
N ALA A 185 -3.54 -23.82 10.59
CA ALA A 185 -3.79 -24.06 12.01
C ALA A 185 -2.64 -23.55 12.89
N ALA A 186 -1.39 -23.83 12.52
CA ALA A 186 -0.22 -23.33 13.24
C ALA A 186 -0.15 -21.79 13.27
N ILE A 187 -0.44 -21.12 12.15
CA ILE A 187 -0.44 -19.66 12.05
C ILE A 187 -1.47 -19.04 12.99
N ARG A 188 -2.71 -19.57 13.05
CA ARG A 188 -3.75 -19.07 13.96
C ARG A 188 -3.31 -19.14 15.42
N ASP A 189 -2.70 -20.25 15.84
CA ASP A 189 -2.18 -20.40 17.20
C ASP A 189 -1.00 -19.46 17.47
N CYS A 190 -0.08 -19.32 16.52
CA CYS A 190 1.04 -18.40 16.64
C CYS A 190 0.59 -16.93 16.73
N ASP A 191 -0.42 -16.53 15.96
CA ASP A 191 -0.96 -15.18 15.99
C ASP A 191 -1.55 -14.87 17.38
N GLU A 192 -2.30 -15.80 17.96
CA GLU A 192 -2.81 -15.62 19.32
C GLU A 192 -1.68 -15.62 20.37
N ALA A 193 -0.68 -16.50 20.23
CA ALA A 193 0.49 -16.52 21.10
C ALA A 193 1.26 -15.19 21.07
N ILE A 194 1.50 -14.62 19.88
CA ILE A 194 2.22 -13.35 19.67
C ILE A 194 1.38 -12.18 20.16
N LYS A 195 0.06 -12.21 19.97
CA LYS A 195 -0.85 -11.18 20.48
C LYS A 195 -0.84 -11.14 22.02
N MET A 196 -0.77 -12.29 22.67
CA MET A 196 -0.68 -12.40 24.14
C MET A 196 0.72 -12.04 24.65
N ASN A 197 1.77 -12.50 23.97
CA ASN A 197 3.15 -12.22 24.33
C ASN A 197 3.99 -11.86 23.08
N PRO A 198 4.08 -10.57 22.73
CA PRO A 198 4.81 -10.09 21.56
C PRO A 198 6.32 -10.33 21.60
N ASP A 199 6.88 -10.61 22.78
CA ASP A 199 8.30 -10.87 23.00
C ASP A 199 8.63 -12.37 23.01
N SER A 200 7.64 -13.23 22.72
CA SER A 200 7.87 -14.67 22.63
C SER A 200 8.53 -15.07 21.31
N ALA A 201 9.83 -15.40 21.35
CA ALA A 201 10.56 -15.90 20.18
C ALA A 201 9.90 -17.14 19.56
N GLN A 202 9.36 -18.05 20.37
CA GLN A 202 8.72 -19.28 19.91
C GLN A 202 7.49 -19.03 19.03
N GLY A 203 6.70 -17.99 19.33
CA GLY A 203 5.54 -17.62 18.50
C GLY A 203 5.98 -17.31 17.06
N TYR A 204 7.00 -16.47 16.90
CA TYR A 204 7.55 -16.13 15.59
C TYR A 204 8.27 -17.31 14.93
N LYS A 205 9.02 -18.12 15.69
CA LYS A 205 9.69 -19.31 15.16
C LYS A 205 8.70 -20.24 14.43
N TRP A 206 7.62 -20.61 15.11
CA TRP A 206 6.65 -21.56 14.56
C TRP A 206 5.79 -20.93 13.45
N ARG A 207 5.47 -19.64 13.53
CA ARG A 207 4.76 -18.93 12.44
C ARG A 207 5.62 -18.84 11.19
N GLY A 208 6.91 -18.53 11.36
CA GLY A 208 7.89 -18.50 10.29
C GLY A 208 8.02 -19.86 9.59
N LYS A 209 8.12 -20.95 10.38
CA LYS A 209 8.13 -22.32 9.85
C LYS A 209 6.83 -22.71 9.14
N ALA A 210 5.68 -22.31 9.66
CA ALA A 210 4.39 -22.54 9.00
C ALA A 210 4.28 -21.77 7.68
N HIS A 211 4.80 -20.54 7.62
CA HIS A 211 4.91 -19.81 6.36
C HIS A 211 5.89 -20.45 5.38
N CYS A 212 7.01 -21.04 5.82
CA CYS A 212 7.89 -21.83 4.95
C CYS A 212 7.12 -23.00 4.31
N LEU A 213 6.33 -23.73 5.10
CA LEU A 213 5.49 -24.82 4.60
C LEU A 213 4.49 -24.34 3.54
N LEU A 214 3.93 -23.14 3.66
CA LEU A 214 3.02 -22.57 2.66
C LEU A 214 3.72 -21.95 1.44
N GLY A 215 5.06 -21.90 1.41
CA GLY A 215 5.80 -21.14 0.39
C GLY A 215 5.68 -19.62 0.55
N ASN A 216 5.22 -19.14 1.70
CA ASN A 216 5.12 -17.72 2.04
C ASN A 216 6.48 -17.18 2.50
N TRP A 217 7.45 -17.14 1.59
CA TRP A 217 8.87 -16.94 1.92
C TRP A 217 9.19 -15.60 2.58
N GLU A 218 8.55 -14.50 2.16
CA GLU A 218 8.78 -13.17 2.74
C GLU A 218 8.25 -13.05 4.19
N PRO A 219 6.97 -13.39 4.48
CA PRO A 219 6.51 -13.51 5.86
C PRO A 219 7.37 -14.45 6.71
N ALA A 220 7.74 -15.61 6.16
CA ALA A 220 8.57 -16.59 6.84
C ALA A 220 9.92 -16.00 7.29
N ALA A 221 10.63 -15.32 6.38
CA ALA A 221 11.92 -14.72 6.70
C ALA A 221 11.80 -13.61 7.74
N LYS A 222 10.73 -12.79 7.68
CA LYS A 222 10.49 -11.74 8.67
C LYS A 222 10.30 -12.33 10.07
N ASP A 223 9.48 -13.37 10.19
CA ASP A 223 9.21 -14.02 11.48
C ASP A 223 10.43 -14.77 12.02
N LEU A 224 11.14 -15.52 11.18
CA LEU A 224 12.35 -16.23 11.60
C LEU A 224 13.46 -15.25 12.04
N GLN A 225 13.62 -14.13 11.34
CA GLN A 225 14.52 -13.05 11.76
C GLN A 225 14.11 -12.44 13.11
N MET A 226 12.80 -12.22 13.32
CA MET A 226 12.30 -11.70 14.58
C MET A 226 12.53 -12.70 15.72
N SER A 227 12.28 -13.99 15.48
CA SER A 227 12.59 -15.06 16.44
C SER A 227 14.06 -15.01 16.83
N CYS A 228 15.00 -15.08 15.87
CA CYS A 228 16.43 -15.08 16.16
C CYS A 228 16.93 -13.79 16.82
N ARG A 229 16.22 -12.67 16.62
CA ARG A 229 16.53 -11.40 17.31
C ARG A 229 16.09 -11.42 18.77
N LEU A 230 14.92 -12.00 19.07
CA LEU A 230 14.39 -12.11 20.42
C LEU A 230 15.16 -13.15 21.23
N ASP A 231 15.36 -14.34 20.65
CA ASP A 231 16.12 -15.43 21.24
C ASP A 231 16.74 -16.26 20.13
N TYR A 232 18.07 -16.33 20.11
CA TYR A 232 18.78 -17.03 19.04
C TYR A 232 18.56 -18.54 19.18
N ASP A 233 18.08 -19.16 18.09
CA ASP A 233 17.79 -20.59 18.01
C ASP A 233 18.35 -21.11 16.68
N ASP A 234 19.17 -22.15 16.74
CA ASP A 234 19.86 -22.70 15.56
C ASP A 234 18.89 -23.23 14.51
N ASP A 235 17.78 -23.80 14.94
CA ASP A 235 16.76 -24.39 14.08
C ASP A 235 15.94 -23.30 13.35
N ALA A 236 15.65 -22.18 14.01
CA ALA A 236 15.08 -20.99 13.35
C ALA A 236 16.07 -20.36 12.36
N ASN A 237 17.35 -20.26 12.74
CA ASN A 237 18.38 -19.68 11.89
C ASN A 237 18.68 -20.57 10.66
N ALA A 238 18.64 -21.89 10.81
CA ALA A 238 18.76 -22.84 9.70
C ALA A 238 17.61 -22.64 8.70
N ALA A 239 16.36 -22.64 9.18
CA ALA A 239 15.20 -22.39 8.32
C ALA A 239 15.29 -21.03 7.59
N LEU A 240 15.82 -19.98 8.25
CA LEU A 240 16.02 -18.68 7.63
C LEU A 240 17.06 -18.71 6.50
N LYS A 241 18.15 -19.48 6.67
CA LYS A 241 19.18 -19.65 5.65
C LYS A 241 18.63 -20.37 4.43
N ASP A 242 17.83 -21.42 4.64
CA ASP A 242 17.25 -22.23 3.56
C ASP A 242 16.34 -21.42 2.63
N ILE A 243 15.58 -20.48 3.19
CA ILE A 243 14.66 -19.64 2.40
C ILE A 243 15.30 -18.35 1.87
N LYS A 244 16.53 -18.02 2.28
CA LYS A 244 17.17 -16.74 1.95
C LYS A 244 17.23 -16.50 0.44
N SER A 245 17.69 -17.48 -0.33
CA SER A 245 17.76 -17.40 -1.79
C SER A 245 16.39 -17.20 -2.43
N LYS A 246 15.36 -17.87 -1.90
CA LYS A 246 13.97 -17.74 -2.36
C LYS A 246 13.44 -16.31 -2.14
N VAL A 247 13.71 -15.73 -0.97
CA VAL A 247 13.31 -14.34 -0.65
C VAL A 247 14.04 -13.30 -1.51
N GLU A 248 15.34 -13.49 -1.76
CA GLU A 248 16.09 -12.58 -2.64
C GLU A 248 15.51 -12.55 -4.06
N LYS A 249 15.21 -13.72 -4.65
CA LYS A 249 14.58 -13.80 -5.97
C LYS A 249 13.24 -13.08 -6.04
N ILE A 250 12.39 -13.25 -5.02
CA ILE A 250 11.11 -12.53 -4.93
C ILE A 250 11.33 -11.03 -4.90
N ARG A 251 12.29 -10.57 -4.09
CA ARG A 251 12.57 -9.13 -3.93
C ARG A 251 13.10 -8.54 -5.23
N GLU A 252 14.04 -9.20 -5.88
CA GLU A 252 14.61 -8.78 -7.16
C GLU A 252 13.52 -8.65 -8.24
N HIS A 253 12.60 -9.61 -8.30
CA HIS A 253 11.48 -9.56 -9.22
C HIS A 253 10.50 -8.43 -8.93
N LYS A 254 10.13 -8.23 -7.67
CA LYS A 254 9.28 -7.09 -7.28
C LYS A 254 9.92 -5.76 -7.65
N LEU A 255 11.22 -5.61 -7.41
CA LEU A 255 11.98 -4.41 -7.79
C LEU A 255 12.05 -4.24 -9.32
N LYS A 256 12.18 -5.33 -10.08
CA LYS A 256 12.17 -5.30 -11.55
C LYS A 256 10.79 -4.89 -12.09
N LYS A 257 9.73 -5.49 -11.56
CA LYS A 257 8.32 -5.17 -11.88
C LYS A 257 7.99 -3.72 -11.56
N GLU A 258 8.36 -3.25 -10.38
CA GLU A 258 8.16 -1.85 -9.97
C GLU A 258 8.92 -0.87 -10.87
N ARG A 259 10.17 -1.19 -11.24
CA ARG A 259 10.97 -0.37 -12.16
C ARG A 259 10.31 -0.26 -13.54
N LYS A 260 9.86 -1.40 -14.10
CA LYS A 260 9.19 -1.44 -15.41
C LYS A 260 7.88 -0.66 -15.37
N GLN A 261 7.12 -0.79 -14.28
CA GLN A 261 5.89 -0.03 -14.06
C GLN A 261 6.15 1.48 -14.00
N ARG A 262 7.14 1.93 -13.22
CA ARG A 262 7.52 3.35 -13.14
C ARG A 262 8.02 3.89 -14.48
N GLU A 263 8.75 3.10 -15.25
CA GLU A 263 9.21 3.48 -16.59
C GLU A 263 8.03 3.65 -17.56
N LYS A 264 7.06 2.72 -17.54
CA LYS A 264 5.83 2.81 -18.34
C LYS A 264 5.03 4.06 -17.97
N GLU A 265 4.83 4.31 -16.68
CA GLU A 265 4.14 5.51 -16.19
C GLU A 265 4.86 6.81 -16.58
N ALA A 266 6.19 6.84 -16.53
CA ALA A 266 6.99 7.98 -16.96
C ALA A 266 6.87 8.23 -18.47
N LYS A 267 6.96 7.18 -19.30
CA LYS A 267 6.76 7.26 -20.76
C LYS A 267 5.35 7.75 -21.10
N ASP A 268 4.34 7.22 -20.43
CA ASP A 268 2.94 7.64 -20.62
C ASP A 268 2.73 9.10 -20.21
N LYS A 269 3.35 9.55 -19.12
CA LYS A 269 3.29 10.94 -18.67
C LYS A 269 3.97 11.88 -19.67
N ILE A 270 5.12 11.50 -20.22
CA ILE A 270 5.82 12.28 -21.26
C ILE A 270 4.98 12.36 -22.53
N ARG A 271 4.40 11.23 -22.99
CA ARG A 271 3.51 11.18 -24.15
C ARG A 271 2.30 12.11 -23.98
N ARG A 272 1.58 12.00 -22.85
CA ARG A 272 0.43 12.86 -22.54
C ARG A 272 0.80 14.34 -22.50
N ARG A 273 1.96 14.68 -21.93
CA ARG A 273 2.46 16.07 -21.92
C ARG A 273 2.75 16.58 -23.33
N ARG A 274 3.34 15.75 -24.19
CA ARG A 274 3.62 16.09 -25.59
C ARG A 274 2.33 16.33 -26.38
N GLU A 275 1.37 15.42 -26.28
CA GLU A 275 0.05 15.57 -26.92
C GLU A 275 -0.70 16.81 -26.42
N ALA A 276 -0.64 17.11 -25.12
CA ALA A 276 -1.26 18.33 -24.56
C ALA A 276 -0.59 19.61 -25.08
N MET A 277 0.75 19.64 -25.18
CA MET A 277 1.48 20.78 -25.75
C MET A 277 1.19 20.95 -27.24
N GLU A 278 1.01 19.86 -27.98
CA GLU A 278 0.65 19.88 -29.40
C GLU A 278 -0.78 20.42 -29.60
N ARG A 279 -1.76 19.92 -28.86
CA ARG A 279 -3.14 20.45 -28.89
C ARG A 279 -3.20 21.93 -28.51
N ALA A 280 -2.45 22.35 -27.50
CA ALA A 280 -2.40 23.76 -27.11
C ALA A 280 -1.80 24.65 -28.21
N ARG A 281 -0.79 24.17 -28.96
CA ARG A 281 -0.23 24.89 -30.11
C ARG A 281 -1.22 24.97 -31.27
N GLU A 282 -1.91 23.88 -31.58
CA GLU A 282 -2.95 23.86 -32.63
C GLU A 282 -4.11 24.80 -32.29
N GLU A 283 -4.54 24.86 -31.02
CA GLU A 283 -5.56 25.80 -30.55
C GLU A 283 -5.09 27.25 -30.67
N GLU A 284 -3.84 27.55 -30.30
CA GLU A 284 -3.26 28.89 -30.44
C GLU A 284 -3.14 29.32 -31.92
N GLU A 285 -2.75 28.40 -32.80
CA GLU A 285 -2.67 28.66 -34.25
C GLU A 285 -4.06 28.91 -34.86
N LYS A 286 -5.06 28.10 -34.49
CA LYS A 286 -6.46 28.33 -34.89
C LYS A 286 -6.97 29.69 -34.42
N GLN A 287 -6.70 30.07 -33.18
CA GLN A 287 -7.08 31.39 -32.66
C GLN A 287 -6.38 32.54 -33.40
N LYS A 288 -5.10 32.39 -33.75
CA LYS A 288 -4.35 33.38 -34.54
C LYS A 288 -4.91 33.52 -35.96
N GLU A 289 -5.22 32.41 -36.63
CA GLU A 289 -5.84 32.39 -37.95
C GLU A 289 -7.24 33.02 -37.93
N GLU A 290 -8.07 32.69 -36.93
CA GLU A 290 -9.38 33.32 -36.73
C GLU A 290 -9.26 34.83 -36.49
N ALA A 291 -8.32 35.26 -35.64
CA ALA A 291 -8.05 36.68 -35.40
C ALA A 291 -7.55 37.40 -36.67
N LYS A 292 -6.71 36.73 -37.49
CA LYS A 292 -6.24 37.28 -38.76
C LYS A 292 -7.38 37.42 -39.77
N LYS A 293 -8.23 36.40 -39.93
CA LYS A 293 -9.44 36.46 -40.78
C LYS A 293 -10.42 37.55 -40.34
N ALA A 294 -10.61 37.73 -39.03
CA ALA A 294 -11.42 38.82 -38.50
C ALA A 294 -10.85 40.21 -38.85
N ARG A 295 -9.52 40.33 -38.96
CA ARG A 295 -8.82 41.57 -39.33
C ARG A 295 -8.79 41.83 -40.84
N GLU A 296 -8.85 40.80 -41.68
CA GLU A 296 -8.81 40.88 -43.14
C GLU A 296 -10.20 40.98 -43.82
N MET A 297 -11.29 40.95 -43.04
CA MET A 297 -12.64 41.22 -43.58
C MET A 297 -12.74 42.67 -44.12
N PRO A 298 -12.96 42.88 -45.43
CA PRO A 298 -12.99 44.20 -46.02
C PRO A 298 -14.34 44.86 -45.76
N GLY A 299 -14.33 45.99 -45.04
CA GLY A 299 -15.56 46.73 -44.76
C GLY A 299 -15.47 47.88 -43.76
N MET A 300 -14.27 48.38 -43.43
CA MET A 300 -14.16 49.54 -42.53
C MET A 300 -12.99 50.47 -42.90
N ASP A 301 -12.80 50.71 -44.20
CA ASP A 301 -12.09 51.89 -44.69
C ASP A 301 -13.09 53.04 -44.78
N GLY A 302 -13.16 53.86 -43.73
CA GLY A 302 -14.05 55.01 -43.75
C GLY A 302 -14.18 55.78 -42.45
N MET A 303 -13.08 56.21 -41.82
CA MET A 303 -13.05 57.52 -41.16
C MET A 303 -11.60 57.93 -40.78
N PRO A 304 -11.08 59.06 -41.30
CA PRO A 304 -9.80 59.62 -40.88
C PRO A 304 -10.00 60.55 -39.68
N GLY A 305 -9.25 60.31 -38.61
CA GLY A 305 -9.02 61.29 -37.55
C GLY A 305 -9.52 60.86 -36.17
N MET A 306 -8.60 60.35 -35.35
CA MET A 306 -8.42 60.83 -33.98
C MET A 306 -7.10 60.26 -33.43
N GLY A 307 -6.04 61.09 -33.47
CA GLY A 307 -4.89 60.86 -32.60
C GLY A 307 -5.31 61.12 -31.16
N GLY A 308 -5.02 60.18 -30.26
CA GLY A 308 -5.28 60.31 -28.83
C GLY A 308 -5.37 58.97 -28.11
N MET A 309 -4.24 58.38 -27.75
CA MET A 309 -4.14 57.52 -26.56
C MET A 309 -4.22 58.41 -25.30
N PRO A 310 -4.40 57.92 -24.05
CA PRO A 310 -4.72 56.57 -23.55
C PRO A 310 -5.83 56.57 -22.47
N GLY A 311 -6.55 55.45 -22.30
CA GLY A 311 -7.40 55.24 -21.11
C GLY A 311 -8.72 54.58 -21.45
N MET A 312 -8.84 53.29 -21.16
CA MET A 312 -10.10 52.57 -21.28
C MET A 312 -10.39 51.85 -19.97
N GLY A 313 -10.99 52.60 -19.05
CA GLY A 313 -11.87 52.04 -18.05
C GLY A 313 -13.29 51.95 -18.61
N GLY A 314 -13.95 50.82 -18.35
CA GLY A 314 -15.41 50.77 -18.16
C GLY A 314 -16.31 50.33 -19.32
N MET A 315 -16.63 49.02 -19.33
CA MET A 315 -17.99 48.42 -19.50
C MET A 315 -18.70 48.50 -20.87
N PRO A 316 -19.86 47.84 -21.13
CA PRO A 316 -20.53 46.65 -20.54
C PRO A 316 -21.21 45.66 -21.55
N GLY A 317 -21.33 44.37 -21.18
CA GLY A 317 -22.56 43.56 -21.35
C GLY A 317 -22.83 42.77 -22.65
N MET A 318 -22.90 41.43 -22.56
CA MET A 318 -24.06 40.58 -22.97
C MET A 318 -23.85 39.09 -22.57
N PRO A 319 -24.88 38.20 -22.59
CA PRO A 319 -25.40 37.55 -21.36
C PRO A 319 -25.66 36.02 -21.41
N GLY A 320 -25.72 35.37 -20.23
CA GLY A 320 -26.38 34.07 -19.98
C GLY A 320 -25.63 32.84 -20.51
N MET A 321 -25.51 31.69 -19.82
CA MET A 321 -26.31 31.05 -18.78
C MET A 321 -25.53 29.78 -18.29
N PRO A 322 -26.06 28.84 -17.49
CA PRO A 322 -26.30 28.83 -16.03
C PRO A 322 -25.60 27.68 -15.26
N GLY A 323 -25.56 27.79 -13.92
CA GLY A 323 -25.34 26.67 -12.99
C GLY A 323 -23.92 26.69 -12.41
N MET A 324 -23.71 26.91 -11.12
CA MET A 324 -24.32 26.15 -10.04
C MET A 324 -24.18 26.96 -8.74
N GLY A 325 -25.31 27.40 -8.20
CA GLY A 325 -25.38 27.83 -6.81
C GLY A 325 -25.45 26.61 -5.90
N GLY A 326 -24.70 26.61 -4.80
CA GLY A 326 -24.92 25.66 -3.72
C GLY A 326 -23.77 25.54 -2.71
N LYS A 327 -23.96 26.17 -1.55
CA LYS A 327 -23.23 26.05 -0.26
C LYS A 327 -21.82 26.67 -0.26
N GLY A 328 -21.51 27.75 0.47
CA GLY A 328 -22.00 28.13 1.78
C GLY A 328 -21.04 27.62 2.85
N GLY A 329 -20.11 28.49 3.27
CA GLY A 329 -19.23 28.28 4.43
C GLY A 329 -17.74 28.38 4.08
N MET A 330 -17.07 29.40 4.63
CA MET A 330 -15.61 29.51 4.76
C MET A 330 -14.84 29.95 3.50
N GLY A 331 -14.70 31.27 3.28
CA GLY A 331 -13.82 31.77 2.19
C GLY A 331 -13.74 33.28 2.02
N GLY A 332 -14.67 34.06 2.60
CA GLY A 332 -14.70 35.52 2.41
C GLY A 332 -13.53 36.30 3.02
N ALA A 333 -12.88 35.78 4.06
CA ALA A 333 -11.76 36.46 4.73
C ALA A 333 -10.45 36.37 3.93
N ALA A 334 -10.13 35.18 3.40
CA ALA A 334 -8.87 34.94 2.66
C ALA A 334 -8.79 35.74 1.35
N GLN A 335 -9.92 36.03 0.71
CA GLN A 335 -9.95 36.79 -0.55
C GLN A 335 -9.81 38.31 -0.34
N ALA A 336 -10.26 38.82 0.82
CA ALA A 336 -10.03 40.21 1.22
C ALA A 336 -8.58 40.44 1.68
N GLU A 337 -8.01 39.49 2.42
CA GLU A 337 -6.61 39.49 2.88
C GLU A 337 -5.62 39.42 1.70
N MET A 338 -5.91 38.60 0.68
CA MET A 338 -5.08 38.50 -0.51
C MET A 338 -5.09 39.78 -1.36
N ASN A 339 -6.22 40.49 -1.46
CA ASN A 339 -6.30 41.77 -2.17
C ASN A 339 -5.51 42.90 -1.50
N GLN A 340 -5.35 42.88 -0.17
CA GLN A 340 -4.51 43.86 0.55
C GLN A 340 -3.02 43.60 0.32
N ILE A 341 -2.60 42.34 0.27
CA ILE A 341 -1.22 41.93 -0.06
C ILE A 341 -0.81 42.41 -1.46
N PHE A 342 -1.69 42.27 -2.46
CA PHE A 342 -1.43 42.72 -3.83
C PHE A 342 -1.51 44.24 -4.02
N SER A 343 -1.95 44.98 -3.00
CA SER A 343 -2.05 46.44 -3.04
C SER A 343 -0.83 47.17 -2.49
N ASP A 344 0.15 46.47 -1.88
CA ASP A 344 1.42 47.05 -1.43
C ASP A 344 2.49 46.93 -2.53
N PRO A 345 2.88 48.05 -3.19
CA PRO A 345 3.86 48.03 -4.27
C PRO A 345 5.23 47.55 -3.81
N GLU A 346 5.58 47.76 -2.53
CA GLU A 346 6.86 47.37 -1.98
C GLU A 346 6.91 45.85 -1.73
N LEU A 347 5.80 45.26 -1.30
CA LEU A 347 5.68 43.80 -1.12
C LEU A 347 5.70 43.08 -2.48
N LEU A 348 5.04 43.66 -3.49
CA LEU A 348 5.05 43.13 -4.85
C LEU A 348 6.46 43.14 -5.45
N GLN A 349 7.24 44.18 -5.18
CA GLN A 349 8.63 44.28 -5.61
C GLN A 349 9.53 43.25 -4.91
N MET A 350 9.32 42.99 -3.61
CA MET A 350 10.09 41.98 -2.88
C MET A 350 9.72 40.55 -3.30
N MET A 351 8.47 40.30 -3.69
CA MET A 351 8.03 39.02 -4.26
C MET A 351 8.57 38.75 -5.68
N GLN A 352 9.12 39.75 -6.36
CA GLN A 352 9.81 39.55 -7.65
C GLN A 352 11.25 39.06 -7.47
N ASP A 353 11.79 39.05 -6.24
CA ASP A 353 13.11 38.46 -5.98
C ASP A 353 13.03 36.93 -6.17
N PRO A 354 13.87 36.33 -7.03
CA PRO A 354 13.85 34.90 -7.31
C PRO A 354 14.08 34.02 -6.07
N GLU A 355 14.88 34.50 -5.11
CA GLU A 355 15.17 33.76 -3.86
C GLU A 355 13.96 33.75 -2.93
N VAL A 356 13.24 34.87 -2.87
CA VAL A 356 12.00 35.00 -2.09
C VAL A 356 10.89 34.15 -2.70
N THR A 357 10.75 34.18 -4.03
CA THR A 357 9.76 33.37 -4.75
C THR A 357 10.01 31.87 -4.56
N ALA A 358 11.28 31.44 -4.64
CA ALA A 358 11.65 30.04 -4.42
C ALA A 358 11.36 29.60 -2.98
N ALA A 359 11.68 30.45 -1.99
CA ALA A 359 11.38 30.17 -0.59
C ALA A 359 9.87 30.09 -0.33
N PHE A 360 9.08 30.99 -0.92
CA PHE A 360 7.62 31.00 -0.79
C PHE A 360 7.00 29.74 -1.41
N MET A 361 7.45 29.31 -2.60
CA MET A 361 6.98 28.06 -3.23
C MET A 361 7.39 26.81 -2.44
N ASP A 362 8.56 26.82 -1.79
CA ASP A 362 9.02 25.70 -0.96
C ASP A 362 8.17 25.58 0.32
N VAL A 363 7.89 26.71 0.98
CA VAL A 363 6.99 26.79 2.14
C VAL A 363 5.55 26.45 1.78
N GLN A 364 5.07 26.88 0.62
CA GLN A 364 3.72 26.55 0.15
C GLN A 364 3.54 25.05 -0.10
N LYS A 365 4.59 24.39 -0.60
CA LYS A 365 4.59 22.94 -0.80
C LYS A 365 4.77 22.18 0.52
N ASN A 366 5.53 22.74 1.46
CA ASN A 366 5.74 22.14 2.77
C ASN A 366 5.84 23.22 3.88
N PRO A 367 4.78 23.42 4.69
CA PRO A 367 4.73 24.45 5.72
C PRO A 367 5.82 24.34 6.80
N GLU A 368 6.43 23.17 6.99
CA GLU A 368 7.52 22.98 7.96
C GLU A 368 8.86 23.59 7.50
N ASN A 369 9.01 23.87 6.20
CA ASN A 369 10.24 24.41 5.64
C ASN A 369 10.45 25.89 5.98
N VAL A 370 9.51 26.58 6.63
CA VAL A 370 9.64 27.99 7.03
C VAL A 370 10.92 28.22 7.85
N LYS A 371 11.24 27.29 8.76
CA LYS A 371 12.43 27.38 9.64
C LYS A 371 13.75 27.45 8.87
N LYS A 372 13.80 26.86 7.66
CA LYS A 372 14.98 26.87 6.78
C LYS A 372 15.33 28.27 6.28
N TYR A 373 14.33 29.16 6.23
CA TYR A 373 14.46 30.50 5.66
C TYR A 373 14.46 31.61 6.71
N GLU A 374 14.35 31.28 8.00
CA GLU A 374 14.42 32.25 9.12
C GLU A 374 15.73 33.04 9.14
N GLY A 375 16.83 32.44 8.67
CA GLY A 375 18.14 33.08 8.55
C GLY A 375 18.35 33.91 7.28
N ASN A 376 17.41 33.89 6.32
CA ASN A 376 17.55 34.65 5.07
C ASN A 376 16.98 36.08 5.26
N PRO A 377 17.82 37.13 5.20
CA PRO A 377 17.38 38.50 5.47
C PRO A 377 16.33 39.03 4.48
N LYS A 378 16.33 38.55 3.24
CA LYS A 378 15.34 38.95 2.23
C LYS A 378 13.98 38.31 2.49
N VAL A 379 13.95 37.01 2.80
CA VAL A 379 12.72 36.28 3.13
C VAL A 379 12.13 36.79 4.45
N LYS A 380 12.99 37.07 5.44
CA LYS A 380 12.59 37.67 6.71
C LYS A 380 11.92 39.03 6.54
N LYS A 381 12.50 39.91 5.72
CA LYS A 381 11.92 41.24 5.42
C LYS A 381 10.54 41.12 4.78
N VAL A 382 10.33 40.13 3.91
CA VAL A 382 9.02 39.84 3.29
C VAL A 382 8.02 39.29 4.30
N MET A 383 8.43 38.37 5.17
CA MET A 383 7.56 37.81 6.22
C MET A 383 7.17 38.86 7.29
N GLU A 384 8.07 39.77 7.63
CA GLU A 384 7.79 40.90 8.54
C GLU A 384 6.81 41.89 7.92
N LYS A 385 6.98 42.22 6.63
CA LYS A 385 6.06 43.09 5.88
C LYS A 385 4.69 42.42 5.70
N LEU A 386 4.66 41.13 5.36
CA LEU A 386 3.44 40.34 5.19
C LEU A 386 2.66 40.23 6.51
N SER A 387 3.34 40.00 7.64
CA SER A 387 2.70 39.92 8.96
C SER A 387 2.17 41.27 9.46
N ALA A 388 2.86 42.37 9.13
CA ALA A 388 2.40 43.73 9.38
C ALA A 388 1.16 44.09 8.53
N THR A 389 1.16 43.74 7.24
CA THR A 389 0.03 44.00 6.31
C THR A 389 -1.19 43.13 6.61
N LEU A 390 -1.00 41.90 7.09
CA LEU A 390 -2.07 40.99 7.51
C LEU A 390 -2.62 41.28 8.92
N GLY A 391 -2.11 42.31 9.62
CA GLY A 391 -2.63 42.70 10.93
C GLY A 391 -2.49 41.65 12.02
N MET A 392 -1.54 40.72 11.90
CA MET A 392 -1.31 39.66 12.89
C MET A 392 -0.44 40.12 14.08
N GLY A 393 -0.48 41.41 14.40
CA GLY A 393 0.22 42.04 15.52
C GLY A 393 -0.74 42.33 16.66
N GLY A 394 -1.11 41.31 17.43
CA GLY A 394 -2.12 41.46 18.48
C GLY A 394 -2.25 40.30 19.46
N MET A 395 -1.15 39.71 19.93
CA MET A 395 -1.14 38.97 21.21
C MET A 395 0.30 38.74 21.67
N GLY A 396 0.81 39.56 22.58
CA GLY A 396 2.14 39.32 23.16
C GLY A 396 2.87 40.57 23.65
N GLY A 397 2.20 41.42 24.43
CA GLY A 397 2.84 42.52 25.14
C GLY A 397 2.25 42.65 26.53
N ALA A 398 2.95 42.15 27.54
CA ALA A 398 2.88 42.69 28.90
C ALA A 398 3.95 43.80 28.99
N PRO A 399 3.74 44.93 29.71
CA PRO A 399 3.74 44.87 31.17
C PRO A 399 2.87 45.92 31.93
N SER A 400 2.79 45.67 33.24
CA SER A 400 2.57 46.63 34.36
C SER A 400 1.14 46.91 34.84
N GLY A 401 0.83 46.38 36.05
CA GLY A 401 -0.07 47.07 36.99
C GLY A 401 -0.92 46.20 37.93
N MET A 402 -0.43 46.03 39.16
CA MET A 402 -1.20 45.93 40.42
C MET A 402 -1.69 44.55 40.95
N GLY A 403 -1.07 44.13 42.07
CA GLY A 403 -1.60 43.23 43.14
C GLY A 403 -1.56 41.73 42.82
N GLY A 404 -1.06 40.82 43.65
CA GLY A 404 -0.64 40.80 45.04
C GLY A 404 -0.76 39.34 45.53
N ALA A 405 0.18 38.92 46.39
CA ALA A 405 0.22 37.68 47.20
C ALA A 405 0.66 36.34 46.54
N GLY A 406 1.69 35.74 47.16
CA GLY A 406 1.75 34.29 47.38
C GLY A 406 2.92 33.51 46.74
N GLN A 407 4.00 33.31 47.52
CA GLN A 407 4.85 32.10 47.69
C GLN A 407 4.82 31.01 46.60
N GLY A 408 5.90 30.39 46.11
CA GLY A 408 7.32 30.34 46.46
C GLY A 408 7.99 29.15 45.72
N SER A 409 9.33 29.16 45.63
CA SER A 409 10.26 28.03 45.29
C SER A 409 10.09 27.30 43.94
N SER A 410 11.10 26.90 43.17
CA SER A 410 12.57 26.85 43.28
C SER A 410 13.18 26.56 41.89
N ALA A 411 14.48 26.86 41.76
CA ALA A 411 15.31 26.93 40.57
C ALA A 411 15.51 25.62 39.74
N HIS A 412 15.51 25.74 38.41
CA HIS A 412 16.64 25.65 37.45
C HIS A 412 17.79 24.61 37.64
N PRO A 413 18.55 24.23 36.60
CA PRO A 413 18.32 23.00 35.81
C PRO A 413 19.63 22.13 35.68
N PRO A 414 19.95 21.40 34.57
CA PRO A 414 20.62 20.08 34.63
C PRO A 414 22.15 20.15 34.37
N PRO A 415 22.86 19.00 34.35
CA PRO A 415 24.11 18.95 33.61
C PRO A 415 24.25 17.78 32.61
N ALA A 416 25.01 18.09 31.58
CA ALA A 416 25.58 17.21 30.57
C ALA A 416 26.87 16.53 31.05
N ALA A 417 27.32 15.59 30.22
CA ALA A 417 28.42 14.65 30.37
C ALA A 417 29.84 15.25 30.57
N SER A 418 30.72 14.48 31.22
CA SER A 418 32.15 14.39 30.88
C SER A 418 32.85 13.18 31.55
N THR A 419 33.43 12.32 30.71
CA THR A 419 34.76 11.66 30.77
C THR A 419 35.62 11.71 32.05
N SER A 420 36.17 10.54 32.45
CA SER A 420 37.62 10.25 32.67
C SER A 420 37.79 8.93 33.48
N SER A 421 38.38 7.86 32.93
CA SER A 421 39.78 7.41 33.16
C SER A 421 40.26 7.38 34.62
N SER A 422 40.50 6.19 35.20
CA SER A 422 41.85 5.70 35.57
C SER A 422 41.84 4.50 36.57
N ALA A 423 42.77 3.57 36.30
CA ALA A 423 43.60 2.76 37.21
C ALA A 423 43.01 1.64 38.13
N LYS A 424 43.38 0.40 37.75
CA LYS A 424 43.84 -0.81 38.50
C LYS A 424 44.16 -0.66 40.02
N PRO A 425 44.01 -1.73 40.83
CA PRO A 425 44.99 -2.86 40.85
C PRO A 425 44.45 -4.30 41.12
N SER A 426 45.32 -5.28 40.85
CA SER A 426 45.25 -6.73 41.12
C SER A 426 45.20 -7.08 42.64
N PRO A 427 44.80 -8.31 43.04
CA PRO A 427 45.78 -9.41 43.30
C PRO A 427 45.24 -10.85 42.98
N SER A 428 46.02 -11.76 42.41
CA SER A 428 46.81 -12.88 43.02
C SER A 428 46.06 -14.16 43.49
N GLY A 429 46.48 -15.31 42.94
CA GLY A 429 46.38 -16.67 43.52
C GLY A 429 45.13 -17.46 43.14
N ALA A 430 45.14 -18.76 42.82
CA ALA A 430 46.18 -19.77 42.68
C ALA A 430 45.55 -20.91 41.83
N ALA A 431 46.31 -21.49 40.90
CA ALA A 431 45.92 -22.69 40.16
C ALA A 431 46.62 -23.89 40.80
N ALA A 432 45.85 -24.93 41.10
CA ALA A 432 46.34 -26.22 41.56
C ALA A 432 46.00 -27.29 40.51
N ASP A 433 47.04 -28.05 40.15
CA ASP A 433 47.04 -29.35 39.50
C ASP A 433 45.98 -30.32 40.03
N MET A 434 45.35 -31.08 39.12
CA MET A 434 44.98 -32.48 39.35
C MET A 434 45.07 -33.25 38.02
N ASP A 435 46.20 -33.89 37.80
CA ASP A 435 46.29 -35.21 37.16
C ASP A 435 45.53 -36.24 38.00
N LEU A 436 44.89 -37.23 37.36
CA LEU A 436 44.94 -38.65 37.75
C LEU A 436 44.14 -39.54 36.78
N ASP A 437 44.85 -40.56 36.30
CA ASP A 437 44.47 -41.91 35.81
C ASP A 437 43.44 -42.09 34.69
#